data_AF-A0A4U8VQF9-F1
#
_entry.id   AF-A0A4U8VQF9-F1
#
_cell.length_a   1.000
_cell.length_b   1.000
_cell.length_c   1.000
_cell.angle_alpha   90.00
_cell.angle_beta   90.00
_cell.angle_gamma   90.00
#
_symmetry.space_group_name_H-M   'P 1'
#
loop_
_entity.id
_entity.type
_entity.pdbx_description
1 polymer ?
#
loop_
_entity_poly.entity_id
_entity_poly.type
_entity_poly.pdbx_seq_one_letter_code
_entity_poly.pdbx_strand_id
1 'polypeptide(L)'
;CKNIPRLVTGWEKPIIIGRHAHADQYKATDFVVPGEGKLELIWTPPSGEPIRHVVNDFNGAGVALGMFNTDASIVDFAHSSFKYALDRAYPLYLSTKNTILKKYDGRFKDIFQDIYDKEYKSKFEGKGIWYEHRLIDDMVAYAMKS
;
A
#
# COMPACT_ATOMS: atom_id res chain seq x y z
N CYS A 1 12.64 18.22 -19.99
CA CYS A 1 13.30 18.44 -21.29
C CYS A 1 12.24 18.53 -22.38
N LYS A 2 12.16 19.62 -23.15
CA LYS A 2 11.12 19.77 -24.19
C LYS A 2 11.35 18.87 -25.41
N ASN A 3 12.58 18.40 -25.62
CA ASN A 3 12.99 17.67 -26.83
C ASN A 3 13.12 16.15 -26.60
N ILE A 4 12.74 15.66 -25.42
CA ILE A 4 12.76 14.22 -25.11
C ILE A 4 11.30 13.76 -25.05
N PRO A 5 10.84 12.91 -25.98
CA PRO A 5 9.48 12.40 -25.94
C PRO A 5 9.27 11.53 -24.69
N ARG A 6 8.08 11.63 -24.10
CA ARG A 6 7.64 10.80 -22.98
C ARG A 6 6.92 9.56 -23.50
N LEU A 7 6.93 8.50 -22.71
CA LEU A 7 6.25 7.24 -23.06
C LEU A 7 4.75 7.46 -23.30
N VAL A 8 4.09 8.16 -22.38
CA VAL A 8 2.72 8.65 -22.56
C VAL A 8 2.81 10.09 -23.02
N THR A 9 2.36 10.36 -24.24
CA THR A 9 2.52 11.66 -24.90
C THR A 9 1.72 12.77 -24.24
N GLY A 10 0.60 12.44 -23.58
CA GLY A 10 -0.25 13.39 -22.85
C GLY A 10 0.30 13.85 -21.50
N TRP A 11 1.33 13.20 -20.94
CA TRP A 11 1.89 13.59 -19.66
C TRP A 11 2.69 14.88 -19.78
N GLU A 12 2.07 16.02 -19.49
CA GLU A 12 2.76 17.30 -19.55
C GLU A 12 3.56 17.63 -18.28
N LYS A 13 3.12 17.09 -17.14
CA LYS A 13 3.72 17.27 -15.81
C LYS A 13 4.40 15.97 -15.34
N PRO A 14 5.39 16.04 -14.42
CA PRO A 14 6.01 14.85 -13.85
C PRO A 14 5.00 14.03 -13.03
N ILE A 15 5.12 12.71 -13.12
CA ILE A 15 4.54 11.77 -12.16
C ILE A 15 5.59 11.48 -11.10
N ILE A 16 5.19 11.57 -9.83
CA ILE A 16 6.07 11.38 -8.68
C ILE A 16 5.61 10.14 -7.93
N ILE A 17 6.50 9.17 -7.73
CA ILE A 17 6.20 7.92 -7.04
C ILE A 17 6.80 7.96 -5.64
N GLY A 18 5.93 8.05 -4.63
CA GLY A 18 6.30 7.79 -3.24
C GLY A 18 6.31 6.28 -2.98
N ARG A 19 7.50 5.69 -2.80
CA ARG A 19 7.65 4.26 -2.50
C ARG A 19 7.76 4.06 -0.99
N HIS A 20 6.87 3.25 -0.42
CA HIS A 20 7.02 2.77 0.95
C HIS A 20 8.15 1.74 0.99
N ALA A 21 9.25 2.08 1.67
CA ALA A 21 10.47 1.28 1.67
C ALA A 21 10.62 0.46 2.96
N HIS A 22 9.53 -0.16 3.43
CA HIS A 22 9.51 -0.92 4.67
C HIS A 22 8.67 -2.19 4.57
N ALA A 23 9.25 -3.30 5.04
CA ALA A 23 8.58 -4.58 5.21
C ALA A 23 7.95 -5.13 3.93
N ASP A 24 6.72 -5.66 3.99
CA ASP A 24 6.07 -6.36 2.88
C ASP A 24 7.00 -7.42 2.27
N GLN A 25 7.10 -7.53 0.94
CA GLN A 25 7.99 -8.49 0.29
C GLN A 25 9.47 -8.29 0.65
N TYR A 26 9.89 -7.08 1.04
CA TYR A 26 11.30 -6.78 1.34
C TYR A 26 11.78 -7.36 2.67
N LYS A 27 10.87 -7.81 3.53
CA LYS A 27 11.17 -8.51 4.79
C LYS A 27 10.26 -9.72 4.99
N ALA A 28 9.82 -10.32 3.88
CA ALA A 28 9.01 -11.52 3.92
C ALA A 28 9.85 -12.75 4.27
N THR A 29 9.18 -13.77 4.79
CA THR A 29 9.74 -15.12 4.90
C THR A 29 9.01 -16.02 3.93
N ASP A 30 9.76 -16.69 3.06
CA ASP A 30 9.25 -17.63 2.07
C ASP A 30 9.99 -18.96 2.11
N PHE A 31 9.33 -20.02 1.66
CA PHE A 31 9.92 -21.35 1.55
C PHE A 31 9.17 -22.24 0.56
N VAL A 32 9.84 -23.30 0.11
CA VAL A 32 9.25 -24.36 -0.68
C VAL A 32 8.57 -25.36 0.25
N VAL A 33 7.26 -25.56 0.07
CA VAL A 33 6.50 -26.59 0.77
C VAL A 33 6.85 -27.94 0.15
N PRO A 34 7.38 -28.92 0.91
CA PRO A 34 7.95 -30.14 0.33
C PRO A 34 6.91 -31.19 -0.10
N GLY A 35 5.66 -31.10 0.38
CA GLY A 35 4.64 -32.12 0.15
C GLY A 35 3.32 -31.81 0.87
N GLU A 36 2.47 -32.83 1.05
CA GLU A 36 1.20 -32.72 1.76
C GLU A 36 1.39 -32.20 3.21
N GLY A 37 0.52 -31.29 3.64
CA GLY A 37 0.56 -30.73 4.99
C GLY A 37 -0.28 -29.46 5.17
N LYS A 38 -0.45 -29.05 6.42
CA LYS A 38 -1.21 -27.83 6.77
C LYS A 38 -0.29 -26.64 6.96
N LEU A 39 -0.61 -25.52 6.32
CA LEU A 39 0.04 -24.22 6.54
C LEU A 39 -0.85 -23.33 7.40
N GLU A 40 -0.31 -22.85 8.51
CA GLU A 40 -0.99 -21.93 9.44
C GLU A 40 -0.18 -20.65 9.63
N LEU A 41 -0.88 -19.54 9.81
CA LEU A 41 -0.32 -18.29 10.33
C LEU A 41 -0.71 -18.18 11.81
N ILE A 42 0.29 -18.08 12.69
CA ILE A 42 0.10 -18.06 14.14
C ILE A 42 0.67 -16.75 14.70
N TRP A 43 -0.16 -16.01 15.44
CA TRP A 43 0.26 -14.87 16.25
C TRP A 43 0.25 -15.27 17.73
N THR A 44 1.40 -15.14 18.39
CA THR A 44 1.58 -15.48 19.81
C THR A 44 1.73 -14.19 20.62
N PRO A 45 0.69 -13.74 21.35
CA PRO A 45 0.81 -12.56 22.19
C PRO A 45 1.65 -12.87 23.44
N PRO A 46 2.24 -11.84 24.09
CA PRO A 46 2.98 -12.03 25.34
C PRO A 46 2.10 -12.53 26.50
N SER A 47 0.78 -12.31 26.41
CA SER A 47 -0.23 -12.81 27.34
C SER A 47 -1.56 -13.02 26.62
N GLY A 48 -2.33 -14.04 27.02
CA GLY A 48 -3.60 -14.39 26.39
C GLY A 48 -3.48 -15.49 25.33
N GLU A 49 -4.57 -15.74 24.60
CA GLU A 49 -4.64 -16.84 23.64
C GLU A 49 -3.98 -16.52 22.28
N PRO A 50 -3.23 -17.46 21.68
CA PRO A 50 -2.72 -17.31 20.32
C PRO A 50 -3.83 -17.17 19.28
N ILE A 51 -3.61 -16.34 18.27
CA ILE A 51 -4.48 -16.26 17.09
C ILE A 51 -3.93 -17.21 16.04
N ARG A 52 -4.80 -18.06 15.49
CA ARG A 52 -4.44 -19.03 14.43
C ARG A 52 -5.33 -18.85 13.22
N HIS A 53 -4.72 -18.85 12.05
CA HIS A 53 -5.41 -18.84 10.77
C HIS A 53 -4.83 -19.93 9.87
N VAL A 54 -5.68 -20.84 9.40
CA VAL A 54 -5.27 -21.77 8.34
C VAL A 54 -5.13 -20.98 7.04
N VAL A 55 -3.96 -21.06 6.42
CA VAL A 55 -3.70 -20.45 5.12
C VAL A 55 -4.13 -21.40 4.02
N ASN A 56 -3.70 -22.66 4.10
CA ASN A 56 -4.05 -23.70 3.14
C ASN A 56 -3.76 -25.11 3.70
N ASP A 57 -4.53 -26.10 3.26
CA ASP A 57 -4.19 -27.52 3.37
C ASP A 57 -3.59 -27.98 2.02
N PHE A 58 -2.30 -28.28 2.01
CA PHE A 58 -1.57 -28.72 0.82
C PHE A 58 -1.76 -30.22 0.59
N ASN A 59 -2.06 -30.61 -0.65
CA ASN A 59 -2.11 -32.01 -1.09
C ASN A 59 -0.81 -32.47 -1.80
N GLY A 60 0.24 -31.66 -1.77
CA GLY A 60 1.48 -31.86 -2.52
C GLY A 60 2.42 -30.67 -2.39
N ALA A 61 3.57 -30.72 -3.08
CA ALA A 61 4.58 -29.66 -3.02
C ALA A 61 4.05 -28.31 -3.52
N GLY A 62 4.62 -27.22 -3.01
CA GLY A 62 4.19 -25.86 -3.34
C GLY A 62 5.14 -24.80 -2.80
N VAL A 63 4.64 -23.58 -2.62
CA VAL A 63 5.38 -22.47 -2.03
C VAL A 63 4.50 -21.72 -1.04
N ALA A 64 5.13 -21.11 -0.04
CA ALA A 64 4.46 -20.31 0.97
C ALA A 64 5.24 -19.03 1.25
N LEU A 65 4.52 -17.96 1.58
CA LEU A 65 5.10 -16.67 1.93
C LEU A 65 4.29 -16.02 3.06
N GLY A 66 4.99 -15.44 4.02
CA GLY A 66 4.43 -14.56 5.04
C GLY A 66 5.10 -13.18 4.99
N MET A 67 4.31 -12.12 5.07
CA MET A 67 4.79 -10.74 5.14
C MET A 67 4.02 -9.94 6.19
N PHE A 68 4.56 -8.79 6.57
CA PHE A 68 3.97 -7.92 7.58
C PHE A 68 4.25 -6.45 7.26
N ASN A 69 3.51 -5.56 7.90
CA ASN A 69 3.87 -4.17 8.07
C ASN A 69 3.42 -3.69 9.46
N THR A 70 3.73 -2.44 9.80
CA THR A 70 3.42 -1.87 11.12
C THR A 70 2.70 -0.55 10.96
N ASP A 71 1.68 -0.30 11.78
CA ASP A 71 0.95 0.98 11.77
C ASP A 71 1.88 2.19 11.85
N ALA A 72 2.89 2.17 12.72
CA ALA A 72 3.86 3.27 12.84
C ALA A 72 4.54 3.62 11.51
N SER A 73 5.05 2.61 10.79
CA SER A 73 5.66 2.79 9.47
C SER A 73 4.67 3.30 8.41
N ILE A 74 3.41 2.86 8.47
CA ILE A 74 2.36 3.32 7.54
C ILE A 74 1.99 4.78 7.83
N VAL A 75 1.90 5.17 9.11
CA VAL A 75 1.63 6.55 9.55
C VAL A 75 2.75 7.49 9.09
N ASP A 76 4.01 7.10 9.30
CA ASP A 76 5.16 7.89 8.84
C ASP A 76 5.18 8.06 7.31
N PHE A 77 4.82 7.00 6.60
CA PHE A 77 4.68 7.04 5.14
C PHE A 77 3.54 7.96 4.68
N ALA A 78 2.40 7.92 5.36
CA ALA A 78 1.26 8.81 5.10
C ALA A 78 1.64 10.28 5.29
N HIS A 79 2.22 10.63 6.44
CA HIS A 79 2.67 12.00 6.70
C HIS A 79 3.70 12.48 5.68
N SER A 80 4.67 11.64 5.33
CA SER A 80 5.69 11.98 4.34
C SER A 80 5.06 12.26 2.97
N SER A 81 4.09 11.43 2.55
CA SER A 81 3.38 11.57 1.29
C SER A 81 2.52 12.84 1.25
N PHE A 82 1.76 13.11 2.31
CA PHE A 82 0.91 14.32 2.38
C PHE A 82 1.72 15.61 2.40
N LYS A 83 2.80 15.67 3.20
CA LYS A 83 3.69 16.84 3.27
C LYS A 83 4.31 17.12 1.90
N TYR A 84 4.84 16.09 1.24
CA TYR A 84 5.46 16.24 -0.06
C TYR A 84 4.44 16.71 -1.13
N ALA A 85 3.23 16.13 -1.15
CA ALA A 85 2.17 16.55 -2.06
C ALA A 85 1.75 18.01 -1.85
N LEU A 86 1.62 18.45 -0.59
CA LEU A 86 1.34 19.85 -0.25
C LEU A 86 2.44 20.79 -0.73
N ASP A 87 3.70 20.45 -0.49
CA ASP A 87 4.84 21.28 -0.86
C ASP A 87 4.96 21.43 -2.37
N ARG A 88 4.66 20.37 -3.12
CA ARG A 88 4.66 20.38 -4.58
C ARG A 88 3.38 20.97 -5.19
N ALA A 89 2.31 21.12 -4.40
CA ALA A 89 0.96 21.44 -4.86
C ALA A 89 0.44 20.43 -5.90
N TYR A 90 0.56 19.13 -5.60
CA TYR A 90 0.05 18.03 -6.44
C TYR A 90 -1.06 17.27 -5.69
N PRO A 91 -2.07 16.75 -6.40
CA PRO A 91 -2.98 15.77 -5.81
C PRO A 91 -2.20 14.52 -5.40
N LEU A 92 -2.66 13.84 -4.36
CA LEU A 92 -2.07 12.60 -3.86
C LEU A 92 -3.01 11.43 -4.09
N TYR A 93 -2.46 10.33 -4.59
CA TYR A 93 -3.16 9.06 -4.72
C TYR A 93 -2.45 7.98 -3.92
N LEU A 94 -3.17 7.27 -3.06
CA LEU A 94 -2.74 6.00 -2.51
C LEU A 94 -3.45 4.88 -3.27
N SER A 95 -2.68 3.92 -3.79
CA SER A 95 -3.24 2.79 -4.51
C SER A 95 -2.97 1.46 -3.80
N THR A 96 -4.01 0.66 -3.58
CA THR A 96 -3.90 -0.68 -2.95
C THR A 96 -4.83 -1.70 -3.64
N LYS A 97 -4.84 -2.95 -3.18
CA LYS A 97 -5.81 -3.99 -3.59
C LYS A 97 -6.70 -4.42 -2.42
N ASN A 98 -7.22 -3.44 -1.66
CA ASN A 98 -8.01 -3.69 -0.44
C ASN A 98 -9.33 -4.44 -0.66
N THR A 99 -9.84 -4.57 -1.88
CA THR A 99 -10.98 -5.47 -2.17
C THR A 99 -10.61 -6.94 -2.02
N ILE A 100 -9.34 -7.28 -2.22
CA ILE A 100 -8.79 -8.63 -2.05
C ILE A 100 -8.13 -8.74 -0.67
N LEU A 101 -7.19 -7.85 -0.34
CA LEU A 101 -6.49 -7.82 0.94
C LEU A 101 -7.24 -6.95 1.96
N LYS A 102 -8.46 -7.37 2.30
CA LYS A 102 -9.43 -6.58 3.09
C LYS A 102 -8.87 -6.03 4.40
N LYS A 103 -8.09 -6.83 5.15
CA LYS A 103 -7.49 -6.40 6.42
C LYS A 103 -6.16 -5.68 6.22
N TYR A 104 -5.26 -6.24 5.40
CA TYR A 104 -3.90 -5.74 5.22
C TYR A 104 -3.88 -4.39 4.48
N ASP A 105 -4.35 -4.37 3.25
CA ASP A 105 -4.43 -3.14 2.43
C ASP A 105 -5.55 -2.20 2.92
N GLY A 106 -6.58 -2.76 3.56
CA GLY A 106 -7.57 -1.96 4.29
C GLY A 106 -6.92 -1.10 5.36
N ARG A 107 -5.95 -1.63 6.10
CA ARG A 107 -5.25 -0.87 7.15
C ARG A 107 -4.48 0.33 6.59
N PHE A 108 -3.82 0.18 5.44
CA PHE A 108 -3.18 1.31 4.74
C PHE A 108 -4.19 2.39 4.36
N LYS A 109 -5.29 1.97 3.72
CA LYS A 109 -6.37 2.89 3.32
C LYS A 109 -6.91 3.66 4.53
N ASP A 110 -7.24 2.94 5.60
CA ASP A 110 -7.88 3.52 6.78
C ASP A 110 -6.94 4.51 7.48
N ILE A 111 -5.66 4.17 7.65
CA ILE A 111 -4.67 5.07 8.27
C ILE A 111 -4.47 6.34 7.44
N PHE A 112 -4.31 6.22 6.11
CA PHE A 112 -4.16 7.39 5.26
C PHE A 112 -5.41 8.28 5.28
N GLN A 113 -6.60 7.68 5.23
CA GLN A 113 -7.85 8.43 5.27
C GLN A 113 -8.03 9.17 6.60
N ASP A 114 -7.77 8.50 7.71
CA ASP A 114 -7.88 9.09 9.05
C ASP A 114 -6.93 10.29 9.23
N ILE A 115 -5.67 10.14 8.80
CA ILE A 115 -4.68 11.22 8.83
C ILE A 115 -5.10 12.37 7.91
N TYR A 116 -5.57 12.06 6.70
CA TYR A 116 -6.01 13.09 5.76
C TYR A 116 -7.13 13.94 6.36
N ASP A 117 -8.20 13.29 6.83
CA ASP A 117 -9.38 13.96 7.36
C ASP A 117 -9.07 14.79 8.60
N LYS A 118 -8.21 14.30 9.50
CA LYS A 118 -7.85 14.99 10.74
C LYS A 118 -6.87 16.14 10.55
N GLU A 119 -5.90 16.01 9.65
CA GLU A 119 -4.72 16.89 9.66
C GLU A 119 -4.41 17.61 8.35
N TYR A 120 -4.84 17.08 7.20
CA TYR A 120 -4.38 17.55 5.89
C TYR A 120 -5.49 18.06 4.98
N LYS A 121 -6.74 17.64 5.17
CA LYS A 121 -7.87 17.98 4.28
C LYS A 121 -8.01 19.48 4.03
N SER A 122 -8.08 20.28 5.09
CA SER A 122 -8.19 21.75 4.98
C SER A 122 -7.00 22.40 4.27
N LYS A 123 -5.78 21.85 4.44
CA LYS A 123 -4.56 22.34 3.77
C LYS A 123 -4.55 22.01 2.28
N PHE A 124 -5.04 20.82 1.92
CA PHE A 124 -5.18 20.38 0.54
C PHE A 124 -6.25 21.19 -0.19
N GLU A 125 -7.43 21.34 0.42
CA GLU A 125 -8.53 22.16 -0.11
C GLU A 125 -8.09 23.63 -0.28
N GLY A 126 -7.33 24.18 0.67
CA GLY A 126 -6.77 25.53 0.57
C GLY A 126 -5.79 25.73 -0.59
N LYS A 127 -5.24 24.66 -1.17
CA LYS A 127 -4.39 24.68 -2.38
C LYS A 127 -5.12 24.18 -3.64
N GLY A 128 -6.41 23.85 -3.55
CA GLY A 128 -7.18 23.29 -4.67
C GLY A 128 -6.70 21.91 -5.13
N ILE A 129 -6.07 21.14 -4.25
CA ILE A 129 -5.62 19.76 -4.48
C ILE A 129 -6.38 18.80 -3.56
N TRP A 130 -6.30 17.50 -3.83
CA TRP A 130 -7.03 16.48 -3.10
C TRP A 130 -6.17 15.25 -2.81
N TYR A 131 -6.67 14.42 -1.89
CA TYR A 131 -6.22 13.05 -1.69
C TYR A 131 -7.33 12.08 -2.11
N GLU A 132 -6.95 10.98 -2.76
CA GLU A 132 -7.87 9.90 -3.09
C GLU A 132 -7.19 8.54 -2.92
N HIS A 133 -7.90 7.60 -2.28
CA HIS A 133 -7.55 6.18 -2.36
C HIS A 133 -8.14 5.56 -3.63
N ARG A 134 -7.34 4.80 -4.39
CA ARG A 134 -7.78 4.07 -5.58
C ARG A 134 -7.38 2.60 -5.51
N LEU A 135 -8.11 1.75 -6.24
CA LEU A 135 -7.62 0.40 -6.50
C LEU A 135 -6.44 0.47 -7.47
N ILE A 136 -5.44 -0.39 -7.28
CA ILE A 136 -4.19 -0.35 -8.05
C ILE A 136 -4.41 -0.55 -9.56
N ASP A 137 -5.34 -1.41 -9.94
CA ASP A 137 -5.76 -1.63 -11.33
C ASP A 137 -6.42 -0.39 -11.95
N ASP A 138 -7.28 0.29 -11.19
CA ASP A 138 -7.88 1.54 -11.64
C ASP A 138 -6.84 2.68 -11.73
N MET A 139 -5.89 2.71 -10.78
CA MET A 139 -4.87 3.74 -10.72
C MET A 139 -3.92 3.67 -11.91
N VAL A 140 -3.47 2.48 -12.31
CA VAL A 140 -2.61 2.34 -13.50
C VAL A 140 -3.34 2.70 -14.79
N ALA A 141 -4.63 2.36 -14.90
CA ALA A 141 -5.45 2.75 -16.05
C ALA A 141 -5.67 4.26 -16.10
N TYR A 142 -5.92 4.89 -14.94
CA TYR A 142 -6.06 6.34 -14.81
C TYR A 142 -4.75 7.06 -15.17
N ALA A 143 -3.61 6.59 -14.67
CA ALA A 143 -2.30 7.17 -14.95
C ALA A 143 -2.00 7.23 -16.45
N MET A 144 -2.40 6.23 -17.24
CA MET A 144 -2.18 6.25 -18.70
C MET A 144 -2.98 7.33 -19.45
N LYS A 145 -3.97 7.96 -18.80
CA LYS A 145 -4.86 8.96 -19.40
C LYS A 145 -4.80 10.34 -18.69
N SER A 146 -3.95 10.50 -17.68
CA SER A 146 -3.88 11.68 -16.81
C SER A 146 -3.22 12.89 -17.45
#